data_AF-A0ABD1Y7I2-F1
#
_entry.id   AF-A0ABD1Y7I2-F1
#
_cell.length_a   1.000
_cell.length_b   1.000
_cell.length_c   1.000
_cell.angle_alpha   90.00
_cell.angle_beta   90.00
_cell.angle_gamma   90.00
#
_symmetry.space_group_name_H-M   'P 1'
#
loop_
_entity.id
_entity.type
_entity.pdbx_description
1 polymer ?
#
loop_
_entity_poly.entity_id
_entity_poly.type
_entity_poly.pdbx_seq_one_letter_code
_entity_poly.pdbx_strand_id
1 'polypeptide(L)'
;MEVGEGSAPNPDRAPEVEDATKGKTQALLEFGDYLPWIKVRINGIEHKFLVDTGTDVNVMSHEMAKRSGVKPVTIMSPLMVRFLQGTSTIGTKAFSFPTEVAGI
;
A
#
# COMPACT_ATOMS: atom_id res chain seq x y z
N MET A 1 -19.55 19.40 50.29
CA MET A 1 -19.00 18.93 49.01
C MET A 1 -20.02 17.96 48.44
N GLU A 2 -20.87 18.44 47.53
CA GLU A 2 -21.87 17.61 46.86
C GLU A 2 -21.20 16.85 45.71
N VAL A 3 -21.53 15.56 45.65
CA VAL A 3 -21.13 14.64 44.58
C VAL A 3 -22.22 14.75 43.52
N GLY A 4 -21.87 15.23 42.32
CA GLY A 4 -22.82 15.31 41.21
C GLY A 4 -23.22 13.92 40.75
N GLU A 5 -24.49 13.56 40.94
CA GLU A 5 -25.08 12.31 40.49
C GLU A 5 -25.01 12.22 38.95
N GLY A 6 -24.25 11.24 38.46
CA GLY A 6 -24.25 10.85 37.06
C GLY A 6 -25.61 10.26 36.71
N SER A 7 -26.39 10.98 35.91
CA SER A 7 -27.69 10.53 35.40
C SER A 7 -27.53 9.19 34.67
N ALA A 8 -28.33 8.19 35.06
CA ALA A 8 -28.34 6.88 34.43
C ALA A 8 -28.72 6.99 32.93
N PRO A 9 -28.16 6.13 32.04
CA PRO A 9 -28.51 6.13 30.63
C PRO A 9 -29.99 5.78 30.43
N ASN A 10 -30.69 6.57 29.60
CA ASN A 10 -32.10 6.35 29.27
C ASN A 10 -32.24 5.06 28.42
N PRO A 11 -32.97 4.02 28.88
CA PRO A 11 -33.12 2.76 28.16
C PRO A 11 -33.93 2.89 26.85
N ASP A 12 -34.67 3.99 26.65
CA ASP A 12 -35.46 4.24 25.45
C ASP A 12 -34.70 5.05 24.38
N ARG A 13 -33.48 5.51 24.67
CA ARG A 13 -32.61 6.15 23.67
C ARG A 13 -31.80 5.07 22.98
N ALA A 14 -32.17 4.73 21.75
CA ALA A 14 -31.30 3.93 20.88
C ALA A 14 -29.90 4.57 20.87
N PRO A 15 -28.81 3.79 21.02
CA PRO A 15 -27.48 4.35 20.92
C PRO A 15 -27.38 5.06 19.57
N GLU A 16 -26.91 6.30 19.58
CA GLU A 16 -26.47 6.95 18.34
C GLU A 16 -25.38 6.04 17.77
N VAL A 17 -25.74 5.26 16.74
CA VAL A 17 -24.77 4.48 15.98
C VAL A 17 -24.01 5.52 15.17
N GLU A 18 -22.94 6.06 15.75
CA GLU A 18 -21.97 6.81 14.97
C GLU A 18 -21.47 5.89 13.87
N ASP A 19 -21.73 6.28 12.63
CA ASP A 19 -21.25 5.59 11.45
C ASP A 19 -19.71 5.54 11.52
N ALA A 20 -19.19 4.39 11.93
CA ALA A 20 -17.76 4.13 12.09
C ALA A 20 -17.00 4.21 10.75
N THR A 21 -17.67 4.51 9.64
CA THR A 21 -17.06 4.73 8.31
C THR A 21 -16.87 6.19 7.95
N LYS A 22 -17.32 7.14 8.78
CA LYS A 22 -17.10 8.58 8.57
C LYS A 22 -15.60 8.89 8.62
N GLY A 23 -14.98 9.05 7.44
CA GLY A 23 -13.53 9.25 7.28
C GLY A 23 -12.72 8.02 6.89
N LYS A 24 -13.35 6.86 6.61
CA LYS A 24 -12.65 5.67 6.10
C LYS A 24 -12.67 5.64 4.58
N THR A 25 -11.51 5.76 3.95
CA THR A 25 -11.35 5.43 2.53
C THR A 25 -11.32 3.91 2.37
N GLN A 26 -12.22 3.39 1.54
CA GLN A 26 -12.24 1.97 1.16
C GLN A 26 -11.84 1.85 -0.31
N ALA A 27 -11.02 0.85 -0.63
CA ALA A 27 -10.67 0.50 -1.99
C ALA A 27 -11.10 -0.94 -2.26
N LEU A 28 -11.73 -1.19 -3.41
CA LEU A 28 -12.07 -2.54 -3.85
C LEU A 28 -10.83 -3.22 -4.42
N LEU A 29 -10.62 -4.47 -4.02
CA LEU A 29 -9.58 -5.33 -4.57
C LEU A 29 -10.17 -6.18 -5.70
N GLU A 30 -9.44 -6.29 -6.79
CA GLU A 30 -9.71 -7.24 -7.87
C GLU A 30 -8.95 -8.54 -7.58
N PHE A 31 -9.62 -9.68 -7.64
CA PHE A 31 -8.95 -10.98 -7.50
C PHE A 31 -8.72 -11.59 -8.88
N GLY A 32 -7.46 -11.81 -9.24
CA GLY A 32 -7.05 -12.45 -10.48
C GLY A 32 -5.97 -13.49 -10.16
N ASP A 33 -6.10 -14.69 -10.70
CA ASP A 33 -5.19 -15.83 -10.43
C ASP A 33 -4.96 -16.08 -8.93
N TYR A 34 -6.03 -15.95 -8.13
CA TYR A 34 -6.03 -16.06 -6.66
C TYR A 34 -5.20 -15.00 -5.93
N LEU A 35 -4.70 -13.99 -6.63
CA LEU A 35 -3.93 -12.90 -6.07
C LEU A 35 -4.78 -11.61 -5.95
N PRO A 36 -4.63 -10.86 -4.84
CA PRO A 36 -5.32 -9.59 -4.64
C PRO A 36 -4.60 -8.46 -5.39
N TRP A 37 -5.32 -7.79 -6.28
CA TRP A 37 -4.84 -6.65 -7.07
C TRP A 37 -5.58 -5.37 -6.69
N ILE A 38 -4.86 -4.26 -6.67
CA ILE A 38 -5.42 -2.92 -6.47
C ILE A 38 -5.08 -2.01 -7.64
N LYS A 39 -6.05 -1.19 -8.07
CA LYS A 39 -5.84 -0.12 -9.04
C LYS A 39 -5.32 1.13 -8.34
N VAL A 40 -4.17 1.61 -8.78
CA VAL A 40 -3.52 2.81 -8.23
C VAL A 40 -3.24 3.79 -9.36
N ARG A 41 -3.55 5.07 -9.15
CA ARG A 41 -3.22 6.14 -10.09
C ARG A 41 -1.94 6.85 -9.65
N ILE A 42 -0.90 6.76 -10.46
CA ILE A 42 0.38 7.45 -10.26
C ILE A 42 0.53 8.49 -11.37
N ASN A 43 0.66 9.76 -11.00
CA ASN A 43 0.79 10.88 -11.96
C ASN A 43 -0.26 10.85 -13.09
N GLY A 44 -1.52 10.53 -12.75
CA GLY A 44 -2.61 10.46 -13.71
C GLY A 44 -2.75 9.13 -14.46
N ILE A 45 -1.78 8.23 -14.37
CA ILE A 45 -1.78 6.93 -15.06
C ILE A 45 -2.21 5.82 -14.11
N GLU A 46 -3.19 5.03 -14.54
CA GLU A 46 -3.66 3.87 -13.78
C GLU A 46 -2.74 2.66 -13.98
N HIS A 47 -2.41 2.02 -12.87
CA HIS A 47 -1.63 0.78 -12.81
C HIS A 47 -2.32 -0.23 -11.89
N LYS A 48 -2.02 -1.51 -12.10
CA LYS A 48 -2.37 -2.59 -11.18
C LYS A 48 -1.16 -2.94 -10.33
N PHE A 49 -1.39 -3.05 -9.02
CA PHE A 49 -0.39 -3.51 -8.07
C PHE A 49 -0.90 -4.76 -7.37
N LEU A 50 0.00 -5.72 -7.17
CA LEU A 50 -0.24 -6.85 -6.29
C LEU A 50 -0.23 -6.35 -4.84
N VAL A 51 -1.22 -6.73 -4.05
CA VAL A 51 -1.23 -6.48 -2.61
C VAL A 51 -0.41 -7.58 -1.94
N ASP A 52 0.85 -7.26 -1.62
CA ASP A 52 1.79 -8.17 -0.97
C ASP A 52 2.03 -7.74 0.48
N THR A 53 1.49 -8.51 1.42
CA THR A 53 1.66 -8.27 2.87
C THR A 53 3.01 -8.76 3.41
N GLY A 54 3.79 -9.51 2.61
CA GLY A 54 5.12 -10.00 2.98
C GLY A 54 6.26 -9.04 2.63
N THR A 55 5.94 -7.83 2.16
CA THR A 55 6.91 -6.87 1.66
C THR A 55 6.88 -5.56 2.47
N ASP A 56 8.06 -5.06 2.85
CA ASP A 56 8.21 -3.82 3.62
C ASP A 56 8.26 -2.55 2.75
N VAL A 57 8.44 -2.69 1.43
CA VAL A 57 8.62 -1.59 0.48
C VAL A 57 7.79 -1.77 -0.79
N ASN A 58 7.11 -0.72 -1.25
CA ASN A 58 6.44 -0.80 -2.55
C ASN A 58 7.48 -0.87 -3.68
N VAL A 59 7.40 -1.93 -4.47
CA VAL A 59 8.25 -2.13 -5.65
C VAL A 59 7.40 -1.92 -6.90
N MET A 60 7.98 -1.23 -7.90
CA MET A 60 7.37 -1.06 -9.21
C MET A 60 8.38 -1.36 -10.31
N SER A 61 7.90 -1.83 -11.46
CA SER A 61 8.79 -2.09 -12.60
C SER A 61 9.35 -0.79 -13.18
N HIS A 62 10.52 -0.88 -13.83
CA HIS A 62 11.12 0.26 -14.51
C HIS A 62 10.20 0.82 -15.61
N GLU A 63 9.47 -0.05 -16.31
CA GLU A 63 8.52 0.36 -17.33
C GLU A 63 7.35 1.15 -16.74
N MET A 64 6.76 0.69 -15.64
CA MET A 64 5.70 1.42 -14.94
C MET A 64 6.21 2.78 -14.46
N ALA A 65 7.43 2.83 -13.91
CA ALA A 65 8.03 4.08 -13.45
C ALA A 65 8.20 5.08 -14.61
N LYS A 66 8.73 4.60 -15.74
CA LYS A 66 8.91 5.40 -16.96
C LYS A 66 7.57 5.90 -17.52
N ARG A 67 6.57 5.02 -17.64
CA ARG A 67 5.21 5.38 -18.10
C ARG A 67 4.62 6.48 -17.20
N SER A 68 4.73 6.32 -15.89
CA SER A 68 4.25 7.29 -14.89
C SER A 68 5.11 8.55 -14.76
N GLY A 69 6.22 8.69 -15.50
CA GLY A 69 7.14 9.82 -15.35
C GLY A 69 7.80 9.91 -13.97
N VAL A 70 7.86 8.80 -13.22
CA VAL A 70 8.55 8.72 -11.93
C VAL A 70 10.05 8.77 -12.20
N LYS A 71 10.73 9.75 -11.61
CA LYS A 71 12.18 9.91 -11.75
C LYS A 71 12.89 9.22 -10.59
N PRO A 72 13.98 8.47 -10.85
CA PRO A 72 14.80 7.91 -9.78
C PRO A 72 15.33 9.04 -8.89
N VAL A 73 15.20 8.87 -7.58
CA VAL A 73 15.85 9.75 -6.61
C VAL A 73 17.17 9.10 -6.22
N THR A 74 18.24 9.90 -6.24
CA THR A 74 19.54 9.43 -5.73
C THR A 74 19.48 9.41 -4.21
N ILE A 75 19.63 8.22 -3.63
CA ILE A 75 19.76 8.04 -2.18
C ILE A 75 21.24 7.89 -1.83
N MET A 76 21.67 8.51 -0.72
CA MET A 76 23.09 8.50 -0.33
C MET A 76 23.58 7.12 0.11
N SER A 77 22.67 6.30 0.63
CA SER A 77 22.97 4.95 1.10
C SER A 77 22.19 3.93 0.27
N PRO A 78 22.85 2.85 -0.18
CA PRO A 78 22.15 1.78 -0.90
C PRO A 78 21.13 1.11 0.02
N LEU A 79 19.92 0.90 -0.49
CA LEU A 79 18.90 0.06 0.12
C LEU A 79 19.06 -1.37 -0.43
N MET A 80 19.32 -2.34 0.44
CA MET A 80 19.31 -3.75 0.05
C MET A 80 17.94 -4.34 0.30
N VAL A 81 17.35 -4.94 -0.74
CA VAL A 81 16.07 -5.63 -0.66
C VAL A 81 16.30 -7.11 -0.96
N ARG A 82 15.92 -7.98 -0.02
CA ARG A 82 16.00 -9.43 -0.19
C ARG A 82 14.66 -9.96 -0.68
N PHE A 83 14.68 -10.54 -1.86
CA PHE A 83 13.58 -11.31 -2.45
C PHE A 83 13.83 -12.81 -2.24
N LEU A 84 12.80 -13.62 -2.47
CA LEU A 84 12.93 -15.09 -2.47
C LEU A 84 13.99 -15.58 -3.48
N GLN A 85 14.11 -14.90 -4.62
CA GLN A 85 15.03 -15.25 -5.70
C GLN A 85 16.46 -14.72 -5.49
N GLY A 86 16.69 -13.86 -4.49
CA GLY A 86 18.00 -13.25 -4.28
C GLY A 86 17.95 -11.86 -3.67
N THR A 87 19.08 -11.15 -3.64
CA THR A 87 19.16 -9.79 -3.08
C THR A 87 19.40 -8.77 -4.19
N SER A 88 18.65 -7.68 -4.17
CA SER A 88 18.86 -6.52 -5.05
C SER A 88 19.33 -5.31 -4.24
N THR A 89 20.14 -4.46 -4.87
CA THR A 89 20.58 -3.20 -4.28
C THR A 89 19.96 -2.04 -5.06
N ILE A 90 19.25 -1.18 -4.36
CA ILE A 90 18.60 0.03 -4.87
C ILE A 90 19.45 1.22 -4.42
N GLY A 91 19.77 2.17 -5.31
CA GLY A 91 20.44 3.43 -4.92
C GLY A 91 21.88 3.62 -5.41
N THR A 92 22.45 2.66 -6.13
CA THR A 92 23.68 2.86 -6.92
C THR A 92 23.33 2.84 -8.40
N LYS A 93 24.07 3.55 -9.25
CA LYS A 93 23.83 3.71 -10.70
C LYS A 93 23.78 2.39 -11.51
N ALA A 94 23.80 1.22 -10.89
CA ALA A 94 23.74 -0.08 -11.53
C ALA A 94 22.59 -0.92 -10.93
N PHE A 95 21.42 -0.83 -11.55
CA PHE A 95 20.41 -1.88 -11.43
C PHE A 95 20.76 -2.95 -12.48
N SER A 96 21.27 -4.10 -12.04
CA SER A 96 21.23 -5.33 -12.85
C SER A 96 20.20 -6.26 -12.23
N PHE A 97 19.09 -6.47 -12.93
CA PHE A 97 18.33 -7.69 -12.75
C PHE A 97 19.08 -8.79 -13.52
N PRO A 98 19.25 -10.01 -13.00
CA PRO A 98 19.38 -11.14 -13.89
C PRO A 98 18.10 -11.16 -14.73
N THR A 99 18.26 -10.99 -16.04
CA THR A 99 17.19 -11.02 -17.04
C THR A 99 16.59 -12.42 -17.09
N GLU A 100 15.69 -12.74 -16.16
CA GLU A 100 14.75 -13.87 -16.23
C GLU A 100 13.82 -13.79 -15.01
N VAL A 101 12.88 -12.84 -15.05
CA VAL A 101 11.62 -13.01 -14.30
C VAL A 101 10.57 -13.29 -15.35
N ALA A 102 10.45 -14.59 -15.66
CA ALA A 102 9.34 -15.12 -16.43
C ALA A 102 8.02 -14.77 -15.70
N GLY A 103 6.99 -14.51 -16.51
CA GLY A 103 5.71 -14.01 -16.07
C GLY A 103 5.12 -14.76 -14.88
N ILE A 104 4.57 -13.95 -13.98
CA ILE A 104 3.41 -14.30 -13.16
C ILE A 104 2.37 -13.24 -13.49
#